data_AF-A0A351UWR2-F1
#
_entry.id   AF-A0A351UWR2-F1
#
_cell.length_a   1.000
_cell.length_b   1.000
_cell.length_c   1.000
_cell.angle_alpha   90.00
_cell.angle_beta   90.00
_cell.angle_gamma   90.00
#
_symmetry.space_group_name_H-M   'P 1'
#
loop_
_entity.id
_entity.type
_entity.pdbx_description
1 polymer ?
#
loop_
_entity_poly.entity_id
_entity_poly.type
_entity_poly.pdbx_seq_one_letter_code
_entity_poly.pdbx_strand_id
1 'polypeptide(L)'
;RNVKKIDRFGTLIKIMVLILPIVGLVGSNNLSTAIIILGIAVILIFIASPKYAQFIWMGSACAGFLAIFLGVESYRLERLAIWRNPEQYEKGYQTLQGLYAIGSGGLFGVGIGGSLQKLGFVPEAQNDMIFSI
;
A
#
# COMPACT_ATOMS: atom_id res chain seq x y z
N ARG A 1 -16.40 -26.71 -17.33
CA ARG A 1 -17.30 -27.13 -16.22
C ARG A 1 -16.94 -26.52 -14.85
N ASN A 2 -15.66 -26.21 -14.57
CA ASN A 2 -15.24 -25.60 -13.28
C ASN A 2 -15.46 -24.07 -13.16
N VAL A 3 -15.48 -23.33 -14.27
CA VAL A 3 -15.64 -21.85 -14.25
C VAL A 3 -16.97 -21.41 -13.61
N LYS A 4 -18.08 -22.09 -13.92
CA LYS A 4 -19.41 -21.82 -13.33
C LYS A 4 -19.51 -22.04 -11.80
N LYS A 5 -18.51 -22.67 -11.16
CA LYS A 5 -18.48 -22.85 -9.68
C LYS A 5 -17.84 -21.66 -8.95
N ILE A 6 -16.96 -20.91 -9.62
CA ILE A 6 -16.27 -19.74 -9.01
C ILE A 6 -17.24 -18.57 -8.82
N ASP A 7 -18.22 -18.45 -9.70
CA ASP A 7 -19.30 -17.45 -9.65
C ASP A 7 -20.23 -17.55 -8.43
N ARG A 8 -20.11 -18.62 -7.63
CA ARG A 8 -20.88 -18.77 -6.39
C ARG A 8 -20.23 -17.99 -5.28
N PHE A 9 -21.03 -17.15 -4.63
CA PHE A 9 -20.63 -16.37 -3.46
C PHE A 9 -19.97 -17.22 -2.35
N GLY A 10 -20.48 -18.43 -2.13
CA GLY A 10 -19.89 -19.37 -1.16
C GLY A 10 -18.48 -19.86 -1.53
N THR A 11 -18.10 -19.86 -2.80
CA THR A 11 -16.73 -20.19 -3.23
C THR A 11 -15.78 -19.05 -2.90
N LEU A 12 -16.21 -17.79 -3.10
CA LEU A 12 -15.43 -16.60 -2.74
C LEU A 12 -15.17 -16.52 -1.24
N ILE A 13 -16.19 -16.79 -0.41
CA ILE A 13 -16.04 -16.84 1.05
C ILE A 13 -15.00 -17.89 1.45
N LYS A 14 -15.03 -19.09 0.87
CA LYS A 14 -14.05 -20.14 1.17
C LYS A 14 -12.62 -19.72 0.83
N ILE A 15 -12.43 -19.04 -0.30
CA ILE A 15 -11.13 -18.52 -0.70
C ILE A 15 -10.66 -17.45 0.29
N MET A 16 -11.54 -16.52 0.69
CA MET A 16 -11.20 -15.49 1.67
C MET A 16 -10.85 -16.05 3.04
N VAL A 17 -11.60 -17.05 3.52
CA VAL A 17 -11.31 -17.72 4.80
C VAL A 17 -9.95 -18.42 4.79
N LEU A 18 -9.50 -18.94 3.63
CA LEU A 18 -8.17 -19.54 3.49
C LEU A 18 -7.05 -18.49 3.47
N ILE A 19 -7.28 -17.35 2.84
CA ILE A 19 -6.26 -16.32 2.59
C ILE A 19 -6.06 -15.41 3.80
N LEU A 20 -7.14 -15.01 4.49
CA LEU A 20 -7.08 -14.05 5.60
C LEU A 20 -6.14 -14.46 6.75
N PRO A 21 -6.06 -15.73 7.21
CA PRO A 21 -5.11 -16.13 8.24
C PRO A 21 -3.66 -15.98 7.80
N ILE A 22 -3.35 -16.29 6.53
CA ILE A 22 -2.02 -16.15 5.95
C ILE A 22 -1.64 -14.67 5.89
N VAL A 23 -2.55 -13.83 5.40
CA VAL A 23 -2.36 -12.38 5.33
C VAL A 23 -2.22 -11.77 6.73
N GLY A 24 -2.99 -12.25 7.71
CA GLY A 24 -2.86 -11.80 9.10
C GLY A 24 -1.53 -12.19 9.74
N LEU A 25 -1.07 -13.41 9.49
CA LEU A 25 0.24 -13.87 9.95
C LEU A 25 1.37 -13.05 9.34
N VAL A 26 1.34 -12.80 8.02
CA VAL A 26 2.32 -11.94 7.35
C VAL A 26 2.21 -10.50 7.84
N GLY A 27 0.99 -9.98 7.99
CA GLY A 27 0.69 -8.60 8.39
C GLY A 27 1.04 -8.27 9.84
N SER A 28 1.25 -9.28 10.68
CA SER A 28 1.80 -9.09 12.03
C SER A 28 3.22 -8.51 11.98
N ASN A 29 4.06 -9.01 11.07
CA ASN A 29 5.46 -8.58 10.93
C ASN A 29 5.66 -7.57 9.80
N ASN A 30 4.94 -7.73 8.68
CA ASN A 30 5.13 -6.96 7.45
C ASN A 30 3.77 -6.60 6.82
N LEU A 31 3.24 -5.44 7.21
CA LEU A 31 1.94 -4.95 6.71
C LEU A 31 1.95 -4.73 5.19
N SER A 32 3.01 -4.17 4.63
CA SER A 32 3.10 -3.88 3.18
C SER A 32 3.01 -5.16 2.35
N THR A 33 3.73 -6.22 2.75
CA THR A 33 3.69 -7.52 2.06
C THR A 33 2.30 -8.15 2.15
N ALA A 34 1.65 -8.05 3.31
CA ALA A 34 0.28 -8.53 3.50
C ALA A 34 -0.71 -7.82 2.56
N ILE A 35 -0.59 -6.50 2.42
CA ILE A 35 -1.43 -5.70 1.50
C ILE A 35 -1.22 -6.14 0.05
N ILE A 36 0.03 -6.38 -0.37
CA ILE A 36 0.34 -6.84 -1.74
C ILE A 36 -0.27 -8.21 -2.01
N ILE A 37 -0.10 -9.18 -1.09
CA ILE A 37 -0.67 -10.53 -1.22
C ILE A 37 -2.19 -10.45 -1.33
N LEU A 38 -2.83 -9.66 -0.46
CA LEU A 38 -4.28 -9.47 -0.47
C LEU A 38 -4.75 -8.81 -1.78
N GLY A 39 -4.03 -7.80 -2.26
CA GLY A 39 -4.32 -7.12 -3.53
C GLY A 39 -4.25 -8.07 -4.72
N ILE A 40 -3.18 -8.87 -4.82
CA ILE A 40 -3.03 -9.86 -5.90
C ILE A 40 -4.16 -10.89 -5.84
N ALA A 41 -4.51 -11.39 -4.64
CA ALA A 41 -5.61 -12.33 -4.48
C ALA A 41 -6.95 -11.74 -4.95
N VAL A 42 -7.25 -10.49 -4.58
CA VAL A 42 -8.46 -9.78 -4.99
C VAL A 42 -8.51 -9.60 -6.52
N ILE A 43 -7.39 -9.25 -7.15
CA ILE A 43 -7.29 -9.10 -8.62
C ILE A 43 -7.53 -10.45 -9.33
N LEU A 44 -6.92 -11.53 -8.84
CA LEU A 44 -7.11 -12.87 -9.42
C LEU A 44 -8.57 -13.34 -9.29
N ILE A 45 -9.20 -13.07 -8.15
CA ILE A 45 -10.62 -13.36 -7.94
C ILE A 45 -11.50 -12.56 -8.91
N PHE A 46 -11.20 -11.28 -9.11
CA PHE A 46 -11.93 -10.42 -10.04
C PHE A 46 -11.85 -10.93 -11.49
N ILE A 47 -10.66 -11.34 -11.93
CA ILE A 47 -10.45 -11.94 -13.26
C ILE A 47 -11.25 -13.24 -13.40
N ALA A 48 -11.30 -14.05 -12.34
CA ALA A 48 -11.99 -15.34 -12.35
C ALA A 48 -13.52 -15.24 -12.28
N SER A 49 -14.08 -14.18 -11.68
CA SER A 49 -15.52 -13.92 -11.63
C SER A 49 -15.81 -12.41 -11.58
N PRO A 50 -16.15 -11.77 -12.71
CA PRO A 50 -16.36 -10.33 -12.80
C PRO A 50 -17.76 -9.91 -12.31
N LYS A 51 -18.12 -10.29 -11.08
CA LYS A 51 -19.39 -9.89 -10.44
C LYS A 51 -19.17 -8.71 -9.49
N TYR A 52 -19.49 -7.51 -9.97
CA TYR A 52 -19.29 -6.24 -9.24
C TYR A 52 -19.84 -6.24 -7.80
N ALA A 53 -21.04 -6.79 -7.57
CA ALA A 53 -21.64 -6.80 -6.23
C ALA A 53 -20.86 -7.64 -5.19
N GLN A 54 -20.26 -8.76 -5.63
CA GLN A 54 -19.46 -9.62 -4.75
C GLN A 54 -18.10 -8.97 -4.48
N PHE A 55 -17.57 -8.22 -5.45
CA PHE A 55 -16.32 -7.49 -5.32
C PHE A 55 -16.42 -6.32 -4.34
N ILE A 56 -17.53 -5.56 -4.34
CA ILE A 56 -17.77 -4.49 -3.37
C ILE A 56 -17.77 -5.04 -1.93
N TRP A 57 -18.46 -6.16 -1.70
CA TRP A 57 -18.46 -6.85 -0.40
C TRP A 57 -17.07 -7.36 0.01
N MET A 58 -16.30 -7.88 -0.95
CA MET A 58 -14.95 -8.35 -0.68
C MET A 58 -14.00 -7.19 -0.38
N GLY A 59 -14.13 -6.07 -1.10
CA GLY A 59 -13.38 -4.84 -0.87
C GLY A 59 -13.65 -4.25 0.51
N SER A 60 -14.92 -4.20 0.94
CA SER A 60 -15.27 -3.72 2.29
C SER A 60 -14.72 -4.63 3.39
N ALA A 61 -14.79 -5.95 3.21
CA ALA A 61 -14.20 -6.91 4.15
C ALA A 61 -12.67 -6.77 4.25
N CYS A 62 -11.98 -6.62 3.11
CA CYS A 62 -10.53 -6.38 3.07
C CYS A 62 -10.16 -5.06 3.75
N ALA A 63 -10.89 -3.97 3.48
CA ALA A 63 -10.67 -2.67 4.09
C ALA A 63 -10.89 -2.72 5.62
N GLY A 64 -11.94 -3.38 6.08
CA GLY A 64 -12.19 -3.59 7.51
C GLY A 64 -11.08 -4.39 8.19
N PHE A 65 -10.61 -5.47 7.55
CA PHE A 65 -9.50 -6.27 8.05
C PHE A 65 -8.20 -5.46 8.18
N LEU A 66 -7.85 -4.67 7.16
CA LEU A 66 -6.68 -3.80 7.18
C LEU A 66 -6.81 -2.68 8.23
N ALA A 67 -8.00 -2.10 8.40
CA ALA A 67 -8.25 -1.07 9.41
C ALA A 67 -8.02 -1.58 10.83
N ILE A 68 -8.45 -2.81 11.13
CA ILE A 68 -8.16 -3.46 12.41
C ILE A 68 -6.64 -3.60 12.59
N PHE A 69 -5.94 -4.15 11.60
CA PHE A 69 -4.48 -4.35 11.65
C PHE A 69 -3.66 -3.06 11.75
N LEU A 70 -4.20 -1.95 11.25
CA LEU A 70 -3.60 -0.62 11.40
C LEU A 70 -3.73 -0.10 12.83
N GLY A 71 -4.83 -0.41 13.52
CA GLY A 71 -5.08 0.04 14.89
C GLY A 71 -4.37 -0.77 15.99
N VAL A 72 -3.81 -1.94 15.67
CA VAL A 72 -3.16 -2.81 16.68
C VAL A 72 -1.84 -2.22 17.18
N GLU A 73 -1.08 -1.53 16.33
CA GLU A 73 0.23 -1.00 16.70
C GLU A 73 0.28 0.52 16.58
N SER A 74 0.65 1.18 17.66
CA SER A 74 0.76 2.65 17.75
C SER A 74 1.71 3.24 16.70
N TYR A 75 2.80 2.54 16.36
CA TYR A 75 3.75 3.00 15.34
C TYR A 75 3.11 3.13 13.94
N ARG A 76 2.13 2.28 13.60
CA ARG A 76 1.47 2.28 12.28
C ARG A 76 0.59 3.52 12.13
N LEU A 77 -0.10 3.87 13.21
CA LEU A 77 -0.89 5.10 13.29
C LEU A 77 0.00 6.34 13.26
N GLU A 78 1.14 6.31 13.95
CA GLU A 78 2.13 7.40 13.90
C GLU A 78 2.64 7.62 12.47
N ARG A 79 2.97 6.55 11.72
CA ARG A 79 3.35 6.66 10.30
C ARG A 79 2.26 7.28 9.44
N LEU A 80 0.99 6.94 9.66
CA LEU A 80 -0.13 7.55 8.92
C LEU A 80 -0.28 9.03 9.25
N ALA A 81 -0.08 9.42 10.50
CA ALA A 81 -0.12 10.81 10.92
C ALA A 81 1.04 11.63 10.31
N ILE A 82 2.26 11.07 10.31
CA ILE A 82 3.43 11.65 9.64
C ILE A 82 3.18 11.75 8.14
N TRP A 83 2.63 10.73 7.49
CA TRP A 83 2.32 10.78 6.06
C TRP A 83 1.27 11.85 5.72
N ARG A 84 0.29 12.05 6.61
CA ARG A 84 -0.79 13.03 6.41
C ARG A 84 -0.31 14.48 6.53
N ASN A 85 0.47 14.77 7.57
CA ASN A 85 0.98 16.13 7.87
C ASN A 85 2.48 16.07 8.17
N PRO A 86 3.34 15.78 7.18
CA PRO A 86 4.76 15.52 7.42
C PRO A 86 5.52 16.74 7.97
N GLU A 87 5.04 17.96 7.73
CA GLU A 87 5.58 19.21 8.28
C GLU A 87 5.44 19.35 9.80
N GLN A 88 4.56 18.59 10.42
CA GLN A 88 4.33 18.62 11.86
C GLN A 88 5.23 17.65 12.63
N TYR A 89 5.99 16.80 11.95
CA TYR A 89 6.80 15.74 12.57
C TYR A 89 8.24 15.78 12.06
N GLU A 90 9.22 15.73 12.97
CA GLU A 90 10.64 15.65 12.59
C GLU A 90 10.95 14.43 11.72
N LYS A 91 10.30 13.29 12.01
CA LYS A 91 10.38 12.05 11.21
C LYS A 91 9.81 12.21 9.79
N GLY A 92 9.07 13.27 9.51
CA GLY A 92 8.52 13.60 8.20
C GLY A 92 9.52 14.32 7.27
N TYR A 93 10.68 14.76 7.77
CA TYR A 93 11.65 15.53 7.00
C TYR A 93 12.08 14.84 5.70
N GLN A 94 12.38 13.53 5.77
CA GLN A 94 12.78 12.75 4.59
C GLN A 94 11.64 12.66 3.57
N THR A 95 10.39 12.48 4.03
CA THR A 95 9.21 12.48 3.17
C THR A 95 8.97 13.84 2.51
N LEU A 96 9.16 14.95 3.25
CA LEU A 96 9.06 16.30 2.70
C LEU A 96 10.08 16.57 1.62
N GLN A 97 11.33 16.14 1.81
CA GLN A 97 12.37 16.33 0.81
C GLN A 97 12.08 15.54 -0.46
N GLY A 98 11.56 14.32 -0.34
CA GLY A 98 11.05 13.57 -1.49
C GLY A 98 9.92 14.31 -2.23
N LEU A 99 8.98 14.90 -1.49
CA LEU A 99 7.88 15.67 -2.07
C LEU A 99 8.38 16.95 -2.76
N TYR A 100 9.34 17.65 -2.18
CA TYR A 100 9.96 18.81 -2.79
C TYR A 100 10.71 18.44 -4.08
N ALA A 101 11.39 17.29 -4.12
CA ALA A 101 12.09 16.85 -5.33
C ALA A 101 11.10 16.62 -6.49
N ILE A 102 9.98 15.97 -6.21
CA ILE A 102 8.90 15.77 -7.19
C ILE A 102 8.31 17.12 -7.62
N GLY A 103 8.05 18.02 -6.65
CA GLY A 103 7.48 19.34 -6.92
C GLY A 103 8.37 20.25 -7.77
N SER A 104 9.68 20.26 -7.53
CA SER A 104 10.64 21.07 -8.30
C SER A 104 11.03 20.46 -9.65
N GLY A 105 10.78 19.16 -9.87
CA GLY A 105 11.19 18.44 -11.07
C GLY A 105 10.37 18.78 -12.32
N GLY A 106 9.12 19.24 -12.18
CA GLY A 106 8.23 19.49 -13.32
C GLY A 106 7.84 18.21 -14.09
N LEU A 107 6.95 18.33 -15.09
CA LEU A 107 6.42 17.17 -15.84
C LEU A 107 7.48 16.41 -16.66
N PHE A 108 8.52 17.11 -17.12
CA PHE A 108 9.58 16.54 -17.95
C PHE A 108 10.88 16.25 -17.17
N GLY A 109 10.90 16.55 -15.87
CA GLY A 109 12.10 16.48 -15.06
C GLY A 109 13.05 17.66 -15.30
N VAL A 110 14.03 17.78 -14.41
CA VAL A 110 15.14 18.75 -14.49
C VAL A 110 16.42 18.14 -15.08
N GLY A 111 16.32 16.92 -15.63
CA GLY A 111 17.46 16.12 -16.09
C GLY A 111 18.10 15.27 -14.99
N ILE A 112 18.93 14.31 -15.39
CA ILE A 112 19.59 13.37 -14.47
C ILE A 112 20.55 14.15 -13.57
N GLY A 113 20.37 14.03 -12.25
CA GLY A 113 21.26 14.71 -11.30
C GLY A 113 21.01 16.21 -11.17
N GLY A 114 19.94 16.75 -11.78
CA GLY A 114 19.57 18.16 -11.74
C GLY A 114 18.68 18.53 -10.55
N SER A 115 18.35 17.56 -9.69
CA SER A 115 17.52 17.79 -8.51
C SER A 115 18.28 18.59 -7.44
N LEU A 116 17.61 19.60 -6.84
CA LEU A 116 18.19 20.37 -5.74
C LEU A 116 18.46 19.51 -4.51
N GLN A 117 17.67 18.45 -4.33
CA GLN A 117 17.71 17.55 -3.19
C GLN A 117 18.97 16.67 -3.17
N LYS A 118 19.63 16.52 -4.33
CA LYS A 118 20.95 15.88 -4.45
C LYS A 118 22.05 16.61 -3.67
N LEU A 119 21.89 17.90 -3.37
CA LEU A 119 22.87 18.73 -2.66
C LEU A 119 22.99 18.41 -1.16
N GLY A 120 22.46 17.28 -0.70
CA GLY A 120 22.54 16.83 0.69
C GLY A 120 21.31 17.16 1.54
N PHE A 121 20.19 17.57 0.93
CA PHE A 121 18.95 17.83 1.67
C PHE A 121 18.22 16.54 2.07
N VAL A 122 18.42 15.44 1.33
CA VAL A 122 17.85 14.12 1.64
C VAL A 122 18.88 13.30 2.45
N PRO A 123 18.57 12.91 3.71
CA PRO A 123 19.51 12.18 4.57
C PRO A 123 19.95 10.84 3.97
N GLU A 124 19.00 10.06 3.43
CA GLU A 124 19.20 8.71 2.90
C GLU A 124 18.97 8.65 1.39
N ALA A 125 19.56 9.58 0.64
CA ALA A 125 19.35 9.70 -0.81
C ALA A 125 19.69 8.40 -1.59
N GLN A 126 20.57 7.59 -1.02
CA GLN A 126 21.18 6.41 -1.63
C GLN A 126 20.25 5.19 -1.68
N ASN A 127 19.21 5.15 -0.84
CA ASN A 127 18.45 3.92 -0.60
C ASN A 127 17.01 4.02 -1.12
N ASP A 128 16.19 4.89 -0.52
CA ASP A 128 14.75 4.96 -0.74
C ASP A 128 14.30 6.21 -1.52
N MET A 129 15.26 7.04 -1.97
CA MET A 129 15.02 8.32 -2.64
C MET A 129 15.76 8.45 -3.98
N ILE A 130 15.88 7.34 -4.73
CA ILE A 130 16.57 7.31 -6.04
C ILE A 130 15.98 8.31 -7.05
N PHE A 131 14.67 8.61 -6.96
CA PHE A 131 14.00 9.57 -7.82
C PHE A 131 14.20 11.03 -7.41
N SER A 132 14.77 11.29 -6.24
CA SER A 132 15.00 12.64 -5.72
C SER A 132 16.37 13.23 -6.14
N ILE A 133 17.16 12.52 -6.95
CA ILE A 133 18.54 12.86 -7.32
C ILE A 133 18.63 13.27 -8.80
#